data_AF-A7A945-F1
#
_entry.id   AF-A7A945-F1
#
_cell.length_a   1.000
_cell.length_b   1.000
_cell.length_c   1.000
_cell.angle_alpha   90.00
_cell.angle_beta   90.00
_cell.angle_gamma   90.00
#
_symmetry.space_group_name_H-M   'P 1'
#
loop_
_entity.id
_entity.type
_entity.pdbx_description
1 polymer ?
#
loop_
_entity_poly.entity_id
_entity_poly.type
_entity_poly.pdbx_seq_one_letter_code
_entity_poly.pdbx_strand_id
1 'polypeptide(L)'
;MVTEGKKRVRKSPEERKREIIAAAGRLIGEKGYYGTSLKDIADAIGMSQPGLLHYIGNKERLLSLLVTDSYDQQGTPADFAKSGLPGSDSDGMLFPAYLRFLVRYNAQRRSLLQLYMVLETESFNADHPLHEYFENRPDLTWDHYSRFAWKLPPQIGGWDNMRPIVRQCIEAMDGIQLRWTRKPPIDLYDEWLAFERMIFPSPVWDGYR
;
A
#
# COMPACT_ATOMS: atom_id res chain seq x y z
N MET A 1 23.60 -25.46 -35.83
CA MET A 1 23.33 -25.44 -34.36
C MET A 1 21.85 -25.23 -34.17
N VAL A 2 21.12 -26.27 -33.77
CA VAL A 2 19.68 -26.21 -33.51
C VAL A 2 19.50 -25.61 -32.11
N THR A 3 18.90 -24.43 -32.01
CA THR A 3 18.50 -23.85 -30.73
C THR A 3 17.40 -24.72 -30.12
N GLU A 4 17.72 -25.46 -29.06
CA GLU A 4 16.74 -26.12 -28.20
C GLU A 4 15.72 -25.08 -27.72
N GLY A 5 14.50 -25.15 -28.25
CA GLY A 5 13.38 -24.37 -27.76
C GLY A 5 13.13 -24.76 -26.31
N LYS A 6 13.39 -23.83 -25.37
CA LYS A 6 12.99 -23.97 -23.96
C LYS A 6 11.54 -24.44 -23.90
N LYS A 7 11.31 -25.68 -23.47
CA LYS A 7 9.96 -26.24 -23.22
C LYS A 7 9.21 -25.26 -22.33
N ARG A 8 8.18 -24.60 -22.87
CA ARG A 8 7.29 -23.72 -22.09
C ARG A 8 6.58 -24.57 -21.05
N VAL A 9 7.03 -24.49 -19.80
CA VAL A 9 6.35 -25.09 -18.66
C VAL A 9 4.95 -24.47 -18.56
N ARG A 10 3.90 -25.31 -18.56
CA ARG A 10 2.51 -24.86 -18.41
C ARG A 10 2.29 -24.42 -16.97
N LYS A 11 2.35 -23.10 -16.74
CA LYS A 11 2.00 -22.49 -15.46
C LYS A 11 0.50 -22.54 -15.23
N SER A 12 0.09 -22.65 -13.97
CA SER A 12 -1.31 -22.50 -13.57
C SER A 12 -1.84 -21.09 -13.90
N PRO A 13 -3.17 -20.93 -14.05
CA PRO A 13 -3.76 -19.61 -14.25
C PRO A 13 -3.38 -18.59 -13.16
N GLU A 14 -3.32 -19.04 -11.90
CA GLU A 14 -2.96 -18.19 -10.75
C GLU A 14 -1.51 -17.73 -10.79
N GLU A 15 -0.57 -18.62 -11.11
CA GLU A 15 0.83 -18.23 -11.30
C GLU A 15 0.97 -17.21 -12.43
N ARG A 16 0.19 -17.36 -13.51
CA ARG A 16 0.21 -16.41 -14.60
C ARG A 16 -0.35 -15.05 -14.20
N LYS A 17 -1.46 -15.04 -13.45
CA LYS A 17 -2.03 -13.80 -12.90
C LYS A 17 -1.02 -13.07 -12.02
N ARG A 18 -0.32 -13.78 -11.13
CA ARG A 18 0.75 -13.20 -10.30
C ARG A 18 1.90 -12.60 -11.12
N GLU A 19 2.34 -13.27 -12.19
CA GLU A 19 3.37 -12.74 -13.09
C GLU A 19 2.93 -11.45 -13.79
N ILE A 20 1.68 -11.40 -14.25
CA ILE A 20 1.10 -10.22 -14.89
C ILE A 20 1.07 -9.05 -13.90
N ILE A 21 0.56 -9.26 -12.68
CA ILE A 21 0.48 -8.24 -11.63
C ILE A 21 1.88 -7.75 -11.26
N ALA A 22 2.84 -8.64 -11.04
CA ALA A 22 4.21 -8.24 -10.71
C ALA A 22 4.89 -7.41 -11.81
N ALA A 23 4.74 -7.83 -13.08
CA ALA A 23 5.31 -7.11 -14.22
C ALA A 23 4.65 -5.74 -14.43
N ALA A 24 3.32 -5.69 -14.32
CA ALA A 24 2.56 -4.45 -14.43
C ALA A 24 2.91 -3.47 -13.31
N GLY A 25 2.96 -3.93 -12.05
CA GLY A 25 3.30 -3.09 -10.92
C GLY A 25 4.70 -2.47 -11.02
N ARG A 26 5.69 -3.25 -11.50
CA ARG A 26 7.03 -2.71 -11.77
C ARG A 26 7.00 -1.65 -12.88
N LEU A 27 6.42 -1.97 -14.04
CA LEU A 27 6.45 -1.07 -15.21
C LEU A 27 5.67 0.23 -14.95
N ILE A 28 4.51 0.14 -14.29
CA ILE A 28 3.71 1.30 -13.92
C ILE A 28 4.43 2.12 -12.84
N GLY A 29 5.08 1.49 -11.85
CA GLY A 29 5.88 2.20 -10.85
C GLY A 29 7.10 2.94 -11.43
N GLU A 30 7.61 2.49 -12.59
CA GLU A 30 8.73 3.12 -13.30
C GLU A 30 8.29 4.20 -14.31
N LYS A 31 7.18 3.98 -15.02
CA LYS A 31 6.79 4.79 -16.20
C LYS A 31 5.44 5.52 -16.04
N GLY A 32 4.72 5.29 -14.95
CA GLY A 32 3.32 5.72 -14.81
C GLY A 32 2.33 4.80 -15.53
N TYR A 33 1.05 4.98 -15.22
CA TYR A 33 -0.05 4.26 -15.85
C TYR A 33 -0.10 4.60 -17.34
N TYR A 34 -0.08 5.89 -17.69
CA TYR A 34 -0.21 6.32 -19.09
C TYR A 34 1.04 5.98 -19.93
N GLY A 35 2.22 5.93 -19.31
CA GLY A 35 3.48 5.54 -19.96
C GLY A 35 3.68 4.03 -20.16
N THR A 36 2.76 3.20 -19.67
CA THR A 36 2.86 1.73 -19.76
C THR A 36 1.77 1.16 -20.67
N SER A 37 2.12 0.44 -21.73
CA SER A 37 1.14 -0.26 -22.57
C SER A 37 0.94 -1.73 -22.16
N LEU A 38 -0.19 -2.33 -22.54
CA LEU A 38 -0.41 -3.77 -22.35
C LEU A 38 0.60 -4.64 -23.12
N LYS A 39 1.13 -4.10 -24.22
CA LYS A 39 2.18 -4.73 -25.00
C LYS A 39 3.50 -4.77 -24.22
N ASP A 40 3.89 -3.66 -23.59
CA ASP A 40 5.10 -3.62 -22.74
C ASP A 40 5.05 -4.69 -21.63
N ILE A 41 3.89 -4.84 -21.00
CA ILE A 41 3.68 -5.84 -19.94
C ILE A 41 3.76 -7.25 -20.52
N ALA A 42 3.08 -7.51 -21.65
CA ALA A 42 3.09 -8.82 -22.30
C ALA A 42 4.51 -9.23 -22.74
N ASP A 43 5.24 -8.30 -23.35
CA ASP A 43 6.62 -8.49 -23.80
C ASP A 43 7.54 -8.79 -22.61
N ALA A 44 7.38 -8.09 -21.48
CA ALA A 44 8.18 -8.28 -20.26
C ALA A 44 8.06 -9.69 -19.64
N ILE A 45 6.98 -10.42 -19.91
CA ILE A 45 6.74 -11.79 -19.39
C ILE A 45 6.63 -12.85 -20.49
N GLY A 46 6.94 -12.50 -21.74
CA GLY A 46 6.93 -13.41 -22.88
C GLY A 46 5.53 -13.94 -23.24
N MET A 47 4.49 -13.13 -23.03
CA MET A 47 3.11 -13.42 -23.41
C MET A 47 2.70 -12.64 -24.67
N SER A 48 1.65 -13.10 -25.35
CA SER A 48 0.96 -12.26 -26.34
C SER A 48 -0.01 -11.31 -25.63
N GLN A 49 -0.25 -10.13 -26.20
CA GLN A 49 -1.22 -9.18 -25.65
C GLN A 49 -2.65 -9.77 -25.56
N PRO A 50 -3.19 -10.51 -26.56
CA PRO A 50 -4.47 -11.20 -26.40
C PRO A 50 -4.45 -12.23 -25.28
N GLY A 51 -3.33 -12.95 -25.11
CA GLY A 51 -3.16 -13.92 -24.03
C GLY A 51 -3.16 -13.25 -22.65
N LEU A 52 -2.60 -12.04 -22.53
CA LEU A 52 -2.63 -11.24 -21.30
C LEU A 52 -4.05 -10.73 -21.02
N LEU A 53 -4.73 -10.18 -22.04
CA LEU A 53 -6.11 -9.69 -21.94
C LEU A 53 -7.09 -10.76 -21.43
N HIS A 54 -6.88 -12.04 -21.80
CA HIS A 54 -7.69 -13.14 -21.27
C HIS A 54 -7.70 -13.22 -19.73
N TYR A 55 -6.61 -12.83 -19.06
CA TYR A 55 -6.52 -12.89 -17.59
C TYR A 55 -7.05 -11.63 -16.90
N ILE A 56 -6.89 -10.46 -17.52
CA ILE A 56 -7.14 -9.17 -16.88
C ILE A 56 -8.35 -8.42 -17.46
N GLY A 57 -8.87 -8.84 -18.61
CA GLY A 57 -9.91 -8.13 -19.35
C GLY A 57 -9.38 -6.91 -20.09
N ASN A 58 -9.00 -5.87 -19.36
CA ASN A 58 -8.51 -4.61 -19.93
C ASN A 58 -7.49 -3.92 -18.99
N LYS A 59 -6.90 -2.80 -19.44
CA LYS A 59 -5.86 -2.09 -18.70
C LYS A 59 -6.38 -1.44 -17.40
N GLU A 60 -7.61 -0.95 -17.39
CA GLU A 60 -8.25 -0.36 -16.21
C GLU A 60 -8.49 -1.43 -15.13
N ARG A 61 -8.97 -2.61 -15.53
CA ARG A 61 -9.18 -3.73 -14.62
C ARG A 61 -7.87 -4.27 -14.06
N LEU A 62 -6.79 -4.29 -14.86
CA LEU A 62 -5.45 -4.57 -14.35
C LEU A 62 -5.04 -3.57 -13.27
N LEU A 63 -5.35 -2.28 -13.47
CA LEU A 63 -5.04 -1.24 -12.50
C LEU A 63 -5.82 -1.44 -11.20
N SER A 64 -7.12 -1.76 -11.27
CA SER A 64 -7.89 -2.13 -10.07
C SER A 64 -7.28 -3.33 -9.35
N LEU A 65 -6.92 -4.40 -10.08
CA LEU A 65 -6.28 -5.59 -9.51
C LEU A 65 -4.95 -5.26 -8.83
N LEU A 66 -4.15 -4.34 -9.37
CA LEU A 66 -2.89 -3.93 -8.74
C LEU A 66 -3.11 -3.32 -7.36
N VAL A 67 -4.12 -2.48 -7.21
CA VAL A 67 -4.40 -1.80 -5.94
C VAL A 67 -5.12 -2.75 -4.96
N THR A 68 -6.19 -3.41 -5.41
CA THR A 68 -7.03 -4.26 -4.55
C THR A 68 -6.37 -5.57 -4.14
N ASP A 69 -5.54 -6.17 -5.01
CA ASP A 69 -4.93 -7.48 -4.72
C ASP A 69 -3.54 -7.34 -4.07
N SER A 70 -2.90 -6.16 -4.16
CA SER A 70 -1.50 -6.00 -3.71
C SER A 70 -1.31 -5.09 -2.50
N TYR A 71 -1.99 -3.94 -2.44
CA TYR A 71 -1.73 -2.93 -1.42
C TYR A 71 -2.64 -3.07 -0.20
N ASP A 72 -3.96 -3.12 -0.42
CA ASP A 72 -4.95 -3.01 0.66
C ASP A 72 -5.14 -4.29 1.49
N GLN A 73 -4.55 -5.42 1.09
CA GLN A 73 -4.79 -6.72 1.75
C GLN A 73 -3.82 -7.06 2.88
N GLN A 74 -2.76 -6.28 3.09
CA GLN A 74 -1.70 -6.66 4.02
C GLN A 74 -1.13 -5.43 4.75
N GLY A 75 -0.64 -5.65 5.97
CA GLY A 75 -0.24 -4.56 6.87
C GLY A 75 -1.44 -3.94 7.59
N THR A 76 -2.57 -4.65 7.61
CA THR A 76 -3.84 -4.19 8.20
C THR A 76 -3.81 -4.25 9.73
N PRO A 77 -4.74 -3.59 10.44
CA PRO A 77 -4.89 -3.79 11.88
C PRO A 77 -5.15 -5.24 12.26
N ALA A 78 -5.79 -6.03 11.38
CA ALA A 78 -5.99 -7.47 11.59
C ALA A 78 -4.67 -8.27 11.54
N ASP A 79 -3.72 -7.87 10.69
CA ASP A 79 -2.39 -8.47 10.66
C ASP A 79 -1.61 -8.11 11.93
N PHE A 80 -1.73 -6.86 12.39
CA PHE A 80 -1.13 -6.43 13.65
C PHE A 80 -1.69 -7.19 14.85
N ALA A 81 -3.01 -7.33 14.96
CA ALA A 81 -3.66 -8.13 16.01
C ALA A 81 -3.13 -9.57 16.10
N LYS A 82 -2.79 -10.17 14.95
CA LYS A 82 -2.25 -11.54 14.87
C LYS A 82 -0.74 -11.61 15.06
N SER A 83 -0.04 -10.48 15.05
CA SER A 83 1.43 -10.43 15.07
C SER A 83 2.05 -10.80 16.42
N GLY A 84 1.30 -10.62 17.52
CA GLY A 84 1.81 -10.80 18.89
C GLY A 84 2.85 -9.76 19.30
N LEU A 85 2.97 -8.66 18.55
CA LEU A 85 3.87 -7.56 18.87
C LEU A 85 3.33 -6.74 20.05
N PRO A 86 4.20 -6.03 20.81
CA PRO A 86 3.74 -5.16 21.89
C PRO A 86 2.66 -4.18 21.42
N GLY A 87 1.56 -4.11 22.17
CA GLY A 87 0.40 -3.27 21.85
C GLY A 87 -0.62 -3.92 20.91
N SER A 88 -0.46 -5.18 20.51
CA SER A 88 -1.44 -5.93 19.70
C SER A 88 -2.41 -6.76 20.55
N ASP A 89 -2.74 -6.31 21.76
CA ASP A 89 -3.53 -7.09 22.73
C ASP A 89 -4.97 -7.33 22.25
N SER A 90 -5.55 -8.47 22.65
CA SER A 90 -6.91 -8.86 22.25
C SER A 90 -8.03 -8.03 22.91
N ASP A 91 -7.75 -7.40 24.06
CA ASP A 91 -8.67 -6.50 24.76
C ASP A 91 -8.65 -5.07 24.22
N GLY A 92 -7.76 -4.78 23.26
CA GLY A 92 -7.67 -3.52 22.55
C GLY A 92 -6.23 -3.22 22.16
N MET A 93 -6.05 -2.79 20.91
CA MET A 93 -4.73 -2.49 20.35
C MET A 93 -4.30 -1.05 20.64
N LEU A 94 -3.00 -0.80 20.64
CA LEU A 94 -2.41 0.54 20.66
C LEU A 94 -2.26 1.05 19.23
N PHE A 95 -2.91 2.17 18.92
CA PHE A 95 -2.87 2.75 17.57
C PHE A 95 -1.44 3.16 17.14
N PRO A 96 -0.62 3.85 17.96
CA PRO A 96 0.77 4.12 17.61
C PRO A 96 1.62 2.86 17.38
N ALA A 97 1.40 1.79 18.16
CA ALA A 97 2.09 0.52 17.93
C ALA A 97 1.73 -0.12 16.58
N TYR A 98 0.45 -0.07 16.20
CA TYR A 98 0.01 -0.49 14.87
C TYR A 98 0.71 0.32 13.76
N LEU A 99 0.82 1.65 13.91
CA LEU A 99 1.50 2.48 12.91
C LEU A 99 2.99 2.14 12.80
N ARG A 100 3.67 1.84 13.92
CA ARG A 100 5.06 1.33 13.89
C ARG A 100 5.18 0.01 13.13
N PHE A 101 4.22 -0.90 13.31
CA PHE A 101 4.13 -2.14 12.52
C PHE A 101 3.94 -1.85 11.03
N LEU A 102 2.97 -1.02 10.68
CA LEU A 102 2.65 -0.64 9.30
C LEU A 102 3.85 0.00 8.60
N VAL A 103 4.57 0.90 9.26
CA VAL A 103 5.74 1.61 8.75
C VAL A 103 6.89 0.63 8.46
N ARG A 104 7.17 -0.32 9.36
CA ARG A 104 8.17 -1.38 9.13
C ARG A 104 7.77 -2.30 7.98
N TYR A 105 6.49 -2.66 7.94
CA TYR A 105 5.92 -3.48 6.88
C TYR A 105 6.08 -2.81 5.50
N ASN A 106 5.77 -1.51 5.44
CA ASN A 106 5.91 -0.68 4.24
C ASN A 106 7.37 -0.54 3.80
N ALA A 107 8.32 -0.36 4.73
CA ALA A 107 9.75 -0.26 4.41
C ALA A 107 10.30 -1.48 3.65
N GLN A 108 9.70 -2.66 3.82
CA GLN A 108 10.08 -3.89 3.10
C GLN A 108 9.53 -3.96 1.66
N ARG A 109 8.60 -3.07 1.27
CA ARG A 109 7.82 -3.14 0.02
C ARG A 109 8.01 -1.90 -0.85
N ARG A 110 9.25 -1.41 -0.97
CA ARG A 110 9.60 -0.15 -1.68
C ARG A 110 8.97 -0.03 -3.08
N SER A 111 9.06 -1.07 -3.91
CA SER A 111 8.51 -1.02 -5.28
C SER A 111 7.00 -0.86 -5.31
N LEU A 112 6.29 -1.43 -4.33
CA LEU A 112 4.84 -1.32 -4.24
C LEU A 112 4.42 0.07 -3.75
N LEU A 113 5.13 0.63 -2.76
CA LEU A 113 4.91 2.01 -2.33
C LEU A 113 5.14 3.00 -3.47
N GLN A 114 6.22 2.81 -4.24
CA GLN A 114 6.50 3.66 -5.40
C GLN A 114 5.37 3.57 -6.45
N LEU A 115 4.88 2.37 -6.76
CA LEU A 115 3.72 2.18 -7.63
C LEU A 115 2.51 2.96 -7.08
N TYR A 116 2.22 2.81 -5.80
CA TYR A 116 1.09 3.45 -5.16
C TYR A 116 1.16 4.98 -5.24
N MET A 117 2.33 5.57 -4.90
CA MET A 117 2.57 7.01 -4.97
C MET A 117 2.40 7.57 -6.40
N VAL A 118 2.86 6.83 -7.41
CA VAL A 118 2.70 7.23 -8.82
C VAL A 118 1.22 7.24 -9.20
N LEU A 119 0.48 6.18 -8.85
CA LEU A 119 -0.94 6.07 -9.15
C LEU A 119 -1.79 7.11 -8.41
N GLU A 120 -1.46 7.40 -7.15
CA GLU A 120 -2.10 8.44 -6.37
C GLU A 120 -1.93 9.80 -7.05
N THR A 121 -0.70 10.12 -7.46
CA THR A 121 -0.39 11.39 -8.13
C THR A 121 -1.09 11.50 -9.49
N GLU A 122 -1.11 10.44 -10.28
CA GLU A 122 -1.81 10.41 -11.57
C GLU A 122 -3.34 10.52 -11.40
N SER A 123 -3.87 10.05 -10.27
CA SER A 123 -5.31 10.08 -9.97
C SER A 123 -5.89 11.47 -9.69
N PHE A 124 -5.05 12.50 -9.55
CA PHE A 124 -5.52 13.90 -9.50
C PHE A 124 -6.18 14.33 -10.82
N ASN A 125 -5.90 13.63 -11.92
CA ASN A 125 -6.70 13.74 -13.12
C ASN A 125 -8.05 13.01 -12.93
N ALA A 126 -9.16 13.73 -13.08
CA ALA A 126 -10.51 13.19 -12.95
C ALA A 126 -10.81 12.05 -13.95
N ASP A 127 -10.12 12.02 -15.09
CA ASP A 127 -10.25 10.95 -16.10
C ASP A 127 -9.45 9.69 -15.75
N HIS A 128 -8.66 9.71 -14.67
CA HIS A 128 -7.88 8.55 -14.26
C HIS A 128 -8.79 7.44 -13.70
N PRO A 129 -8.61 6.16 -14.09
CA PRO A 129 -9.51 5.09 -13.66
C PRO A 129 -9.57 4.83 -12.15
N LEU A 130 -8.59 5.33 -11.39
CA LEU A 130 -8.57 5.27 -9.92
C LEU A 130 -8.91 6.60 -9.24
N HIS A 131 -9.36 7.62 -9.97
CA HIS A 131 -9.71 8.92 -9.39
C HIS A 131 -10.64 8.78 -8.18
N GLU A 132 -11.80 8.14 -8.37
CA GLU A 132 -12.76 7.92 -7.28
C GLU A 132 -12.20 7.06 -6.15
N TYR A 133 -11.34 6.09 -6.45
CA TYR A 133 -10.73 5.24 -5.41
C TYR A 133 -9.86 6.08 -4.47
N PHE A 134 -8.96 6.91 -5.02
CA PHE A 134 -8.06 7.74 -4.21
C PHE A 134 -8.79 8.89 -3.53
N GLU A 135 -9.78 9.50 -4.18
CA GLU A 135 -10.63 10.55 -3.60
C GLU A 135 -11.35 10.04 -2.33
N ASN A 136 -11.89 8.82 -2.37
CA ASN A 136 -12.63 8.23 -1.25
C ASN A 136 -11.73 7.53 -0.23
N ARG A 137 -10.44 7.34 -0.52
CA ARG A 137 -9.56 6.50 0.31
C ARG A 137 -9.40 6.98 1.75
N PRO A 138 -9.29 8.29 2.06
CA PRO A 138 -9.20 8.74 3.46
C PRO A 138 -10.40 8.24 4.28
N ASP A 139 -11.59 8.28 3.69
CA ASP A 139 -12.84 7.85 4.33
C ASP A 139 -12.90 6.33 4.47
N LEU A 140 -12.49 5.58 3.44
CA LEU A 140 -12.39 4.13 3.48
C LEU A 140 -11.38 3.65 4.53
N THR A 141 -10.25 4.35 4.65
CA THR A 141 -9.21 4.03 5.65
C THR A 141 -9.72 4.29 7.06
N TRP A 142 -10.40 5.43 7.25
CA TRP A 142 -11.02 5.79 8.52
C TRP A 142 -12.08 4.78 8.96
N ASP A 143 -12.99 4.43 8.04
CA ASP A 143 -14.03 3.42 8.28
C ASP A 143 -13.44 2.02 8.49
N HIS A 144 -12.35 1.67 7.81
CA HIS A 144 -11.68 0.41 8.06
C HIS A 144 -11.10 0.35 9.48
N TYR A 145 -10.39 1.40 9.90
CA TYR A 145 -9.77 1.44 11.23
C TYR A 145 -10.80 1.54 12.36
N SER A 146 -11.97 2.14 12.13
CA SER A 146 -13.05 2.24 13.13
C SER A 146 -13.64 0.90 13.58
N ARG A 147 -13.46 -0.14 12.76
CA ARG A 147 -13.97 -1.49 13.03
C ARG A 147 -13.15 -2.26 14.07
N PHE A 148 -12.04 -1.70 14.53
CA PHE A 148 -11.12 -2.33 15.48
C PHE A 148 -11.20 -1.69 16.86
N ALA A 149 -10.94 -2.50 17.90
CA ALA A 149 -10.87 -2.01 19.27
C ALA A 149 -9.51 -1.36 19.54
N TRP A 150 -9.52 -0.06 19.81
CA TRP A 150 -8.33 0.72 20.13
C TRP A 150 -8.38 1.21 21.58
N LYS A 151 -7.26 1.06 22.31
CA LYS A 151 -7.07 1.72 23.60
C LYS A 151 -6.70 3.17 23.32
N LEU A 152 -7.54 4.11 23.77
CA LEU A 152 -7.35 5.54 23.55
C LEU A 152 -7.27 6.29 24.89
N PRO A 153 -6.49 7.39 24.95
CA PRO A 153 -6.53 8.30 26.09
C PRO A 153 -7.96 8.83 26.32
N PRO A 154 -8.43 8.94 27.58
CA PRO A 154 -9.75 9.49 27.88
C PRO A 154 -9.97 10.89 27.30
N GLN A 155 -8.89 11.68 27.17
CA GLN A 155 -8.90 13.03 26.61
C GLN A 155 -9.30 13.06 25.13
N ILE A 156 -9.15 11.96 24.39
CA ILE A 156 -9.59 11.85 23.00
C ILE A 156 -11.12 11.70 22.93
N GLY A 157 -11.76 11.15 23.97
CA GLY A 157 -13.22 11.02 24.01
C GLY A 157 -13.80 10.00 23.03
N GLY A 158 -13.00 9.02 22.59
CA GLY A 158 -13.45 7.92 21.73
C GLY A 158 -12.96 8.00 20.29
N TRP A 159 -13.29 6.97 19.51
CA TRP A 159 -12.77 6.81 18.15
C TRP A 159 -13.25 7.92 17.20
N ASP A 160 -14.48 8.40 17.27
CA ASP A 160 -14.98 9.42 16.34
C ASP A 160 -14.11 10.70 16.29
N ASN A 161 -13.41 11.02 17.38
CA ASN A 161 -12.50 12.16 17.48
C ASN A 161 -11.07 11.86 16.98
N MET A 162 -10.75 10.62 16.64
CA MET A 162 -9.43 10.23 16.11
C MET A 162 -9.26 10.56 14.62
N ARG A 163 -10.32 10.98 13.91
CA ARG A 163 -10.25 11.29 12.46
C ARG A 163 -9.14 12.29 12.09
N PRO A 164 -8.97 13.44 12.80
CA PRO A 164 -7.86 14.36 12.51
C PRO A 164 -6.48 13.74 12.79
N ILE A 165 -6.38 12.88 13.81
CA ILE A 165 -5.12 12.20 14.18
C ILE A 165 -4.74 11.17 13.12
N VAL A 166 -5.70 10.37 12.63
CA VAL A 166 -5.47 9.42 11.53
C VAL A 166 -5.04 10.15 10.26
N ARG A 167 -5.70 11.28 9.93
CA ARG A 167 -5.29 12.12 8.80
C ARG A 167 -3.84 12.59 8.95
N GLN A 168 -3.47 13.13 10.10
CA GLN A 168 -2.09 13.57 10.38
C GLN A 168 -1.06 12.43 10.25
N CYS A 169 -1.42 11.22 10.68
CA CYS A 169 -0.56 10.04 10.53
C CYS A 169 -0.32 9.71 9.05
N ILE A 170 -1.38 9.73 8.24
CA ILE A 170 -1.29 9.47 6.79
C ILE A 170 -0.45 10.55 6.11
N GLU A 171 -0.76 11.84 6.35
CA GLU A 171 -0.01 12.98 5.81
C GLU A 171 1.49 12.91 6.16
N ALA A 172 1.82 12.55 7.40
CA ALA A 172 3.20 12.36 7.83
C ALA A 172 3.87 11.18 7.09
N MET A 173 3.20 10.03 7.01
CA MET A 173 3.73 8.86 6.30
C MET A 173 3.99 9.14 4.82
N ASP A 174 3.06 9.80 4.13
CA ASP A 174 3.18 10.11 2.70
C ASP A 174 4.37 11.06 2.46
N GLY A 175 4.52 12.09 3.32
CA GLY A 175 5.65 13.00 3.27
C GLY A 175 7.00 12.32 3.53
N ILE A 176 7.05 11.40 4.50
CA ILE A 176 8.25 10.60 4.80
C ILE A 176 8.59 9.69 3.62
N GLN A 177 7.60 8.97 3.06
CA GLN A 177 7.78 8.08 1.92
C GLN A 177 8.30 8.84 0.69
N LEU A 178 7.78 10.04 0.44
CA LEU A 178 8.28 10.93 -0.62
C LEU A 178 9.75 11.30 -0.43
N ARG A 179 10.21 11.53 0.80
CA ARG A 179 11.63 11.81 1.07
C ARG A 179 12.47 10.53 1.00
N TRP A 180 11.96 9.42 1.51
CA TRP A 180 12.61 8.10 1.49
C TRP A 180 12.91 7.57 0.08
N THR A 181 12.11 7.99 -0.91
CA THR A 181 12.33 7.62 -2.32
C THR A 181 13.47 8.40 -2.99
N ARG A 182 13.94 9.51 -2.41
CA ARG A 182 15.04 10.35 -2.93
C ARG A 182 16.43 9.77 -2.63
N LYS A 183 17.47 10.38 -3.21
CA LYS A 183 18.88 10.01 -3.01
C LYS A 183 19.65 11.18 -2.38
N PRO A 184 20.42 10.96 -1.29
CA PRO A 184 20.43 9.75 -0.47
C PRO A 184 19.08 9.55 0.23
N PRO A 185 18.64 8.30 0.49
CA PRO A 185 17.40 8.07 1.21
C PRO A 185 17.58 8.39 2.70
N ILE A 186 16.54 8.96 3.32
CA ILE A 186 16.39 8.96 4.78
C ILE A 186 16.06 7.54 5.26
N ASP A 187 16.05 7.28 6.57
CA ASP A 187 15.43 6.05 7.11
C ASP A 187 13.93 6.31 7.36
N LEU A 188 13.08 5.46 6.80
CA LEU A 188 11.62 5.63 6.87
C LEU A 188 11.12 5.47 8.31
N TYR A 189 11.66 4.50 9.05
CA TYR A 189 11.20 4.17 10.40
C TYR A 189 11.69 5.19 11.43
N ASP A 190 12.96 5.59 11.35
CA ASP A 190 13.52 6.60 12.26
C ASP A 190 12.82 7.96 12.10
N GLU A 191 12.51 8.36 10.86
CA GLU A 191 11.76 9.58 10.59
C GLU A 191 10.31 9.47 11.11
N TRP A 192 9.67 8.31 10.94
CA TRP A 192 8.33 8.06 11.52
C TRP A 192 8.32 8.24 13.03
N LEU A 193 9.33 7.71 13.75
CA LEU A 193 9.40 7.86 15.21
C LEU A 193 9.50 9.34 15.64
N ALA A 194 10.07 10.22 14.81
CA ALA A 194 10.09 11.66 15.08
C ALA A 194 8.68 12.28 14.96
N PHE A 195 7.94 11.94 13.90
CA PHE A 195 6.56 12.40 13.71
C PHE A 195 5.59 11.80 14.73
N GLU A 196 5.75 10.52 15.09
CA GLU A 196 4.94 9.84 16.10
C GLU A 196 4.97 10.60 17.43
N ARG A 197 6.13 11.10 17.87
CA ARG A 197 6.23 11.90 19.10
C ARG A 197 5.51 13.25 19.03
N MET A 198 5.38 13.83 17.84
CA MET A 198 4.65 15.10 17.63
C MET A 198 3.14 14.87 17.56
N ILE A 199 2.71 13.79 16.91
CA ILE A 199 1.28 13.44 16.73
C ILE A 199 0.70 12.86 18.03
N PHE A 200 1.49 12.08 18.77
CA PHE A 200 1.10 11.43 20.03
C PHE A 200 1.93 11.98 21.20
N PRO A 201 1.69 13.24 21.63
CA PRO A 201 2.53 13.92 22.61
C PRO A 201 2.35 13.38 24.04
N SER A 202 3.42 13.47 24.82
CA SER A 202 3.38 13.31 26.28
C SER A 202 2.70 14.53 26.93
N PRO A 203 1.99 14.36 28.07
CA PRO A 203 1.77 13.10 28.79
C PRO A 203 0.55 12.31 28.31
N VAL A 204 -0.26 12.86 27.40
CA VAL A 204 -1.55 12.29 26.98
C VAL A 204 -1.42 10.85 26.49
N TRP A 205 -0.32 10.54 25.78
CA TRP A 205 -0.10 9.24 25.14
C TRP A 205 0.91 8.32 25.83
N ASP A 206 1.37 8.63 27.05
CA ASP A 206 2.45 7.86 27.70
C ASP A 206 2.09 6.40 28.01
N GLY A 207 0.80 6.10 28.21
CA GLY A 207 0.29 4.74 28.38
C GLY A 207 -0.32 4.11 27.13
N TYR A 208 -0.22 4.77 25.97
CA TYR A 208 -0.95 4.41 24.75
C TYR A 208 -0.04 4.26 23.52
N ARG A 209 1.28 4.20 23.71
CA ARG A 209 2.27 4.11 22.63
C ARG A 209 2.88 2.71 22.48
#